data_AF-A0A6M0D1M3-F1
#
_entry.id   AF-A0A6M0D1M3-F1
#
_cell.length_a   1.000
_cell.length_b   1.000
_cell.length_c   1.000
_cell.angle_alpha   90.00
_cell.angle_beta   90.00
_cell.angle_gamma   90.00
#
_symmetry.space_group_name_H-M   'P 1'
#
loop_
_entity.id
_entity.type
_entity.pdbx_description
1 polymer ?
#
loop_
_entity_poly.entity_id
_entity_poly.type
_entity_poly.pdbx_seq_one_letter_code
_entity_poly.pdbx_strand_id
1 'polypeptide(L)'
;MTAFNYNRLNKDDAAVLLVDHQAGLLSLVRDIEPDRFKNNVLALADLAKFFNLPTILTTSFEQGPNGPLVPELKALFPDAPYIARPGQINAWDNEDFVKAVKATGKKQLIIAGVVTEVCVAFPALAALEEGFEVFVVNDASGTFN
;
A
#
# COMPACT_ATOMS: atom_id res chain seq x y z
N MET A 1 -33.07 8.27 4.85
CA MET A 1 -31.73 8.79 4.53
C MET A 1 -30.86 8.55 5.74
N THR A 2 -29.82 7.72 5.63
CA THR A 2 -28.79 7.65 6.68
C THR A 2 -28.07 8.99 6.72
N ALA A 3 -27.81 9.52 7.91
CA ALA A 3 -27.03 10.74 8.07
C ALA A 3 -25.62 10.50 7.51
N PHE A 4 -25.10 11.47 6.76
CA PHE A 4 -23.70 11.43 6.31
C PHE A 4 -22.78 11.47 7.54
N ASN A 5 -21.88 10.48 7.64
CA ASN A 5 -20.85 10.46 8.66
C ASN A 5 -19.51 10.86 8.03
N TYR A 6 -18.83 11.85 8.61
CA TYR A 6 -17.52 12.28 8.12
C TYR A 6 -16.40 11.46 8.76
N ASN A 7 -16.06 10.34 8.12
CA ASN A 7 -14.95 9.48 8.53
C ASN A 7 -13.63 10.06 8.02
N ARG A 8 -12.98 10.88 8.86
CA ARG A 8 -11.65 11.45 8.57
C ARG A 8 -10.53 10.60 9.17
N LEU A 9 -9.33 10.73 8.61
CA LEU A 9 -8.14 10.07 9.15
C LEU A 9 -7.88 10.47 10.61
N ASN A 10 -7.52 9.47 11.42
CA ASN A 10 -7.04 9.58 12.78
C ASN A 10 -5.69 8.88 12.87
N LYS A 11 -4.64 9.63 13.19
CA LYS A 11 -3.26 9.09 13.30
C LYS A 11 -3.14 7.93 14.31
N ASP A 12 -4.02 7.87 15.31
CA ASP A 12 -3.99 6.84 16.34
C ASP A 12 -4.72 5.55 15.91
N ASP A 13 -5.45 5.59 14.78
CA ASP A 13 -6.29 4.49 14.26
C ASP A 13 -5.99 4.13 12.80
N ALA A 14 -4.88 4.64 12.25
CA ALA A 14 -4.47 4.40 10.86
C ALA A 14 -3.22 3.53 10.75
N ALA A 15 -3.21 2.66 9.74
CA ALA A 15 -2.04 1.93 9.25
C ALA A 15 -1.80 2.25 7.76
N VAL A 16 -0.55 2.13 7.31
CA VAL A 16 -0.14 2.39 5.92
C VAL A 16 0.26 1.08 5.24
N LEU A 17 -0.30 0.83 4.07
CA LEU A 17 -0.04 -0.35 3.25
C LEU A 17 0.64 0.09 1.95
N LEU A 18 1.90 -0.31 1.77
CA LEU A 18 2.68 -0.03 0.55
C LEU A 18 2.79 -1.32 -0.26
N VAL A 19 2.01 -1.38 -1.34
CA VAL A 19 1.77 -2.59 -2.11
C VAL A 19 2.51 -2.54 -3.44
N ASP A 20 3.55 -3.36 -3.57
CA ASP A 20 4.16 -3.69 -4.86
C ASP A 20 4.84 -2.51 -5.60
N HIS A 21 5.38 -1.53 -4.87
CA HIS A 21 6.30 -0.51 -5.42
C HIS A 21 7.66 -1.12 -5.79
N GLN A 22 7.65 -2.02 -6.77
CA GLN A 22 8.80 -2.81 -7.20
C GLN A 22 9.42 -2.26 -8.48
N ALA A 23 10.73 -2.37 -8.62
CA ALA A 23 11.48 -1.75 -9.72
C ALA A 23 10.95 -2.11 -11.12
N GLY A 24 10.54 -3.37 -11.34
CA GLY A 24 9.96 -3.80 -12.61
C GLY A 24 8.54 -3.26 -12.83
N LEU A 25 7.69 -3.32 -11.81
CA LEU A 25 6.31 -2.82 -11.89
C LEU A 25 6.24 -1.29 -12.08
N LEU A 26 7.18 -0.55 -11.50
CA LEU A 26 7.29 0.90 -11.71
C LEU A 26 7.47 1.28 -13.18
N SER A 27 8.03 0.40 -14.01
CA SER A 27 8.18 0.66 -15.45
C SER A 27 6.84 0.63 -16.23
N LEU A 28 5.79 0.10 -15.61
CA LEU A 28 4.43 0.05 -16.13
C LEU A 28 3.64 1.34 -15.84
N VAL A 29 4.10 2.15 -14.88
CA VAL A 29 3.46 3.41 -14.49
C VAL A 29 3.68 4.46 -15.58
N ARG A 30 2.59 4.99 -16.13
CA ARG A 30 2.58 5.97 -17.23
C ARG A 30 1.52 7.07 -17.06
N ASP A 31 0.56 6.88 -16.15
CA ASP A 31 -0.45 7.88 -15.78
C ASP A 31 0.14 9.02 -14.94
N ILE A 32 1.26 8.78 -14.26
CA ILE A 32 2.03 9.76 -13.49
C ILE A 32 3.49 9.76 -13.98
N GLU A 33 4.06 10.95 -14.16
CA GLU A 33 5.46 11.13 -14.59
C GLU A 33 6.43 10.53 -13.54
N PRO A 34 7.49 9.80 -13.94
CA PRO A 34 8.37 9.06 -13.03
C PRO A 34 8.97 9.84 -11.86
N ASP A 35 9.51 11.05 -12.07
CA ASP A 35 10.12 11.85 -11.01
C ASP A 35 9.07 12.29 -9.99
N ARG A 36 7.91 12.73 -10.48
CA ARG A 36 6.76 13.04 -9.64
C ARG A 36 6.25 11.82 -8.88
N PHE A 37 6.14 10.68 -9.53
CA PHE A 37 5.65 9.45 -8.91
C PHE A 37 6.59 9.00 -7.77
N LYS A 38 7.89 8.98 -8.03
CA LYS A 38 8.90 8.68 -7.01
C LYS A 38 8.79 9.65 -5.83
N ASN A 39 8.71 10.95 -6.08
CA ASN A 39 8.55 11.96 -5.04
C ASN A 39 7.31 11.70 -4.18
N ASN A 40 6.16 11.37 -4.80
CA ASN A 40 4.91 11.15 -4.09
C ASN A 40 4.94 9.88 -3.21
N VAL A 41 5.51 8.78 -3.71
CA VAL A 41 5.69 7.54 -2.93
C VAL A 41 6.57 7.81 -1.71
N LEU A 42 7.69 8.53 -1.88
CA LEU A 42 8.58 8.88 -0.78
C LEU A 42 7.94 9.86 0.21
N ALA A 43 7.13 10.81 -0.27
CA ALA A 43 6.39 11.73 0.60
C ALA A 43 5.36 10.99 1.47
N LEU A 44 4.65 10.00 0.92
CA LEU A 44 3.76 9.13 1.70
C LEU A 44 4.54 8.33 2.75
N ALA A 45 5.68 7.77 2.36
CA ALA A 45 6.55 7.00 3.25
C ALA A 45 7.09 7.87 4.42
N ASP A 46 7.57 9.07 4.12
CA ASP A 46 8.02 10.04 5.15
C ASP A 46 6.87 10.46 6.07
N LEU A 47 5.66 10.65 5.54
CA LEU A 47 4.47 10.96 6.35
C LEU A 47 4.12 9.82 7.30
N ALA A 48 4.13 8.57 6.81
CA ALA A 48 3.87 7.39 7.62
C ALA A 48 4.87 7.29 8.79
N LYS A 49 6.16 7.54 8.51
CA LYS A 49 7.22 7.58 9.52
C LYS A 49 7.04 8.74 10.50
N PHE A 50 6.76 9.95 10.00
CA PHE A 50 6.60 11.15 10.83
C PHE A 50 5.49 10.99 11.88
N PHE A 51 4.36 10.38 11.50
CA PHE A 51 3.25 10.12 12.43
C PHE A 51 3.39 8.80 13.20
N ASN A 52 4.45 8.03 12.98
CA ASN A 52 4.66 6.69 13.55
C ASN A 52 3.51 5.72 13.26
N LEU A 53 2.97 5.77 12.03
CA LEU A 53 1.90 4.87 11.62
C LEU A 53 2.48 3.46 11.40
N PRO A 54 1.83 2.39 11.89
CA PRO A 54 2.16 1.03 11.51
C PRO A 54 2.17 0.91 9.99
N THR A 55 3.31 0.53 9.42
CA THR A 55 3.49 0.43 7.97
C THR A 55 3.76 -1.02 7.62
N ILE A 56 3.09 -1.52 6.58
CA ILE A 56 3.26 -2.87 6.06
C ILE A 56 3.76 -2.77 4.62
N LEU A 57 4.82 -3.51 4.33
CA LEU A 57 5.40 -3.62 3.00
C LEU A 57 5.03 -4.98 2.41
N THR A 58 4.60 -4.99 1.15
CA THR A 58 4.40 -6.25 0.43
C THR A 58 4.87 -6.13 -1.01
N THR A 59 5.31 -7.25 -1.57
CA THR A 59 5.73 -7.38 -2.96
C THR A 59 5.01 -8.54 -3.62
N SER A 60 4.90 -8.51 -4.94
CA SER A 60 4.39 -9.59 -5.77
C SER A 60 5.51 -10.15 -6.64
N PHE A 61 5.81 -11.43 -6.48
CA PHE A 61 6.79 -12.19 -7.28
C PHE A 61 8.14 -11.46 -7.47
N GLU A 62 8.73 -10.99 -6.36
CA GLU A 62 9.89 -10.08 -6.39
C GLU A 62 11.19 -10.73 -6.93
N GLN A 63 11.27 -12.06 -6.92
CA GLN A 63 12.39 -12.80 -7.53
C GLN A 63 12.23 -12.96 -9.06
N GLY A 64 11.10 -12.51 -9.62
CA GLY A 64 10.80 -12.55 -11.05
C GLY A 64 10.92 -11.18 -11.74
N PRO A 65 10.25 -11.00 -12.89
CA PRO A 65 10.30 -9.76 -13.67
C PRO A 65 9.80 -8.52 -12.94
N ASN A 66 8.96 -8.69 -11.90
CA ASN A 66 8.47 -7.57 -11.08
C ASN A 66 9.61 -6.89 -10.31
N GLY A 67 10.68 -7.63 -10.00
CA GLY A 67 11.89 -7.12 -9.35
C GLY A 67 11.71 -6.81 -7.86
N PRO A 68 12.76 -6.31 -7.20
CA PRO A 68 12.73 -6.01 -5.77
C PRO A 68 11.86 -4.78 -5.45
N LEU A 69 11.36 -4.68 -4.22
CA LEU A 69 10.84 -3.41 -3.68
C LEU A 69 11.90 -2.32 -3.80
N VAL A 70 11.48 -1.07 -4.05
CA VAL A 70 12.40 0.07 -4.08
C VAL A 70 13.23 0.16 -2.78
N PRO A 71 14.56 0.36 -2.88
CA PRO A 71 15.45 0.34 -1.72
C PRO A 71 15.08 1.36 -0.64
N GLU A 72 14.56 2.52 -1.04
CA GLU A 72 14.20 3.61 -0.14
C GLU A 72 13.13 3.18 0.88
N LEU A 73 12.12 2.39 0.47
CA LEU A 73 11.08 1.91 1.37
C LEU A 73 11.62 0.89 2.38
N LYS A 74 12.50 -0.03 1.94
CA LYS A 74 13.16 -0.99 2.84
C LYS A 74 14.06 -0.28 3.85
N ALA A 75 14.80 0.74 3.41
CA ALA A 75 15.68 1.52 4.27
C ALA A 75 14.91 2.38 5.28
N LEU A 76 13.75 2.91 4.88
CA LEU A 76 12.92 3.75 5.76
C LEU A 76 12.19 2.93 6.84
N PHE A 77 11.79 1.70 6.50
CA PHE A 77 11.04 0.79 7.37
C PHE A 77 11.72 -0.57 7.53
N PRO A 78 12.93 -0.64 8.14
CA PRO A 78 13.68 -1.89 8.25
C PRO A 78 12.99 -2.95 9.12
N ASP A 79 12.16 -2.53 10.07
CA ASP A 79 11.47 -3.40 11.04
C ASP A 79 9.98 -3.60 10.71
N ALA A 80 9.49 -3.03 9.61
CA ALA A 80 8.10 -3.20 9.20
C ALA A 80 7.85 -4.66 8.76
N PRO A 81 6.63 -5.20 8.98
CA PRO A 81 6.23 -6.45 8.36
C PRO A 81 6.44 -6.38 6.84
N TYR A 82 7.25 -7.31 6.33
CA TYR A 82 7.57 -7.43 4.92
C TYR A 82 7.06 -8.77 4.39
N ILE A 83 6.03 -8.74 3.55
CA ILE A 83 5.38 -9.95 3.05
C ILE A 83 5.66 -10.10 1.55
N ALA A 84 6.59 -11.01 1.22
CA ALA A 84 6.91 -11.36 -0.15
C ALA A 84 5.91 -12.37 -0.74
N ARG A 85 4.99 -11.85 -1.53
CA ARG A 85 3.98 -12.49 -2.39
C ARG A 85 4.53 -13.54 -3.36
N PRO A 86 4.47 -14.89 -3.18
CA PRO A 86 5.02 -15.79 -4.21
C PRO A 86 4.24 -15.75 -5.53
N GLY A 87 2.97 -15.33 -5.51
CA GLY A 87 2.16 -15.17 -6.71
C GLY A 87 0.72 -14.66 -6.52
N GLN A 88 0.26 -14.48 -5.27
CA GLN A 88 -1.05 -13.90 -5.01
C GLN A 88 -1.09 -12.45 -5.53
N ILE A 89 -1.94 -12.20 -6.52
CA ILE A 89 -2.13 -10.88 -7.12
C ILE A 89 -2.79 -9.95 -6.10
N ASN A 90 -3.96 -10.34 -5.59
CA ASN A 90 -4.59 -9.65 -4.47
C ASN A 90 -3.79 -9.92 -3.18
N ALA A 91 -3.23 -8.86 -2.58
CA ALA A 91 -2.52 -9.00 -1.31
C ALA A 91 -3.40 -9.57 -0.19
N TRP A 92 -4.73 -9.34 -0.26
CA TRP A 92 -5.68 -9.84 0.72
C TRP A 92 -5.92 -11.37 0.66
N ASP A 93 -5.52 -12.03 -0.43
CA ASP A 93 -5.56 -13.50 -0.55
C ASP A 93 -4.37 -14.16 0.16
N ASN A 94 -3.41 -13.37 0.68
CA ASN A 94 -2.29 -13.85 1.45
C ASN A 94 -2.58 -13.72 2.96
N GLU A 95 -2.67 -14.86 3.64
CA GLU A 95 -3.01 -14.91 5.07
C GLU A 95 -2.02 -14.15 5.96
N ASP A 96 -0.73 -14.17 5.63
CA ASP A 96 0.30 -13.46 6.40
C ASP A 96 0.15 -11.94 6.26
N PHE A 97 -0.20 -11.45 5.07
CA PHE A 97 -0.50 -10.04 4.84
C PHE A 97 -1.73 -9.60 5.67
N VAL A 98 -2.85 -10.33 5.56
CA VAL A 98 -4.06 -10.00 6.32
C VAL A 98 -3.82 -10.08 7.83
N LYS A 99 -3.06 -11.07 8.29
CA LYS A 99 -2.67 -11.20 9.70
C LYS A 99 -1.81 -10.03 10.15
N ALA A 100 -0.85 -9.59 9.35
CA ALA A 100 -0.03 -8.41 9.65
C ALA A 100 -0.89 -7.14 9.74
N VAL A 101 -1.83 -6.95 8.80
CA VAL A 101 -2.79 -5.83 8.81
C VAL A 101 -3.62 -5.85 10.10
N LYS A 102 -4.23 -6.98 10.43
CA LYS A 102 -5.06 -7.14 11.64
C LYS A 102 -4.24 -6.97 12.93
N ALA A 103 -2.97 -7.39 12.94
CA ALA A 103 -2.08 -7.24 14.08
C ALA A 103 -1.74 -5.77 14.40
N THR A 104 -1.91 -4.84 13.45
CA THR A 104 -1.78 -3.40 13.74
C THR A 104 -2.86 -2.87 14.69
N GLY A 105 -4.01 -3.57 14.75
CA GLY A 105 -5.19 -3.14 15.50
C GLY A 105 -5.85 -1.86 14.98
N LYS A 106 -5.53 -1.44 13.74
CA LYS A 106 -6.02 -0.18 13.14
C LYS A 106 -7.26 -0.40 12.31
N LYS A 107 -8.24 0.49 12.42
CA LYS A 107 -9.46 0.45 11.61
C LYS A 107 -9.29 1.09 10.24
N GLN A 108 -8.43 2.09 10.14
CA GLN A 108 -8.21 2.88 8.93
C GLN A 108 -6.98 2.38 8.17
N LEU A 109 -7.13 2.11 6.89
CA LEU A 109 -6.05 1.65 6.02
C LEU A 109 -5.77 2.70 4.95
N ILE A 110 -4.58 3.29 5.02
CA ILE A 110 -4.06 4.17 3.99
C ILE A 110 -3.29 3.28 3.01
N ILE A 111 -3.74 3.19 1.76
CA ILE A 111 -3.18 2.26 0.78
C ILE A 111 -2.63 2.99 -0.45
N ALA A 112 -1.45 2.56 -0.89
CA ALA A 112 -0.84 2.95 -2.16
C ALA A 112 -0.08 1.77 -2.77
N GLY A 113 0.06 1.77 -4.09
CA GLY A 113 0.72 0.65 -4.77
C GLY A 113 0.70 0.69 -6.29
N VAL A 114 1.23 -0.37 -6.90
CA VAL A 114 1.30 -0.50 -8.37
C VAL A 114 0.94 -1.94 -8.79
N VAL A 115 0.04 -2.18 -9.75
CA VAL A 115 -0.79 -1.19 -10.46
C VAL A 115 -2.08 -0.85 -9.70
N THR A 116 -2.57 0.38 -9.87
CA THR A 116 -3.72 0.94 -9.13
C THR A 116 -4.98 0.06 -9.21
N GLU A 117 -5.36 -0.41 -10.38
CA GLU A 117 -6.60 -1.16 -10.61
C GLU A 117 -6.53 -2.64 -10.21
N VAL A 118 -5.36 -3.13 -9.81
CA VAL A 118 -5.14 -4.53 -9.41
C VAL A 118 -4.61 -4.60 -7.99
N CYS A 119 -3.35 -4.20 -7.77
CA CYS A 119 -2.66 -4.41 -6.51
C CYS A 119 -3.11 -3.43 -5.42
N VAL A 120 -3.72 -2.30 -5.80
CA VAL A 120 -4.38 -1.39 -4.85
C VAL A 120 -5.87 -1.70 -4.74
N ALA A 121 -6.58 -1.76 -5.87
CA ALA A 121 -8.03 -1.93 -5.88
C ALA A 121 -8.49 -3.25 -5.24
N PHE A 122 -7.84 -4.39 -5.52
CA PHE A 122 -8.29 -5.68 -5.00
C PHE A 122 -8.20 -5.76 -3.47
N PRO A 123 -7.07 -5.45 -2.82
CA PRO A 123 -7.02 -5.45 -1.36
C PRO A 123 -7.85 -4.32 -0.75
N ALA A 124 -8.02 -3.18 -1.41
CA ALA A 124 -8.92 -2.12 -0.94
C ALA A 124 -10.38 -2.61 -0.89
N LEU A 125 -10.86 -3.27 -1.95
CA LEU A 125 -12.23 -3.82 -2.01
C LEU A 125 -12.43 -4.93 -0.98
N ALA A 126 -11.47 -5.84 -0.82
CA ALA A 126 -11.53 -6.90 0.18
C ALA A 126 -11.50 -6.34 1.62
N ALA A 127 -10.67 -5.32 1.88
CA ALA A 127 -10.65 -4.64 3.18
C ALA A 127 -11.97 -3.93 3.49
N LEU A 128 -12.60 -3.29 2.50
CA LEU A 128 -13.92 -2.68 2.65
C LEU A 128 -14.99 -3.73 2.99
N GLU A 129 -14.94 -4.91 2.37
CA GLU A 129 -15.85 -6.03 2.68
C GLU A 129 -15.66 -6.52 4.13
N GLU A 130 -14.42 -6.56 4.62
CA GLU A 130 -14.11 -6.83 6.04
C GLU A 130 -14.39 -5.64 6.97
N GLY A 131 -14.94 -4.55 6.43
CA GLY A 131 -15.43 -3.40 7.17
C GLY A 131 -14.35 -2.40 7.58
N PHE A 132 -13.12 -2.48 7.07
CA PHE A 132 -12.12 -1.43 7.28
C PHE A 132 -12.53 -0.11 6.62
N GLU A 133 -11.98 1.00 7.10
CA GLU A 133 -12.08 2.29 6.41
C GLU A 133 -10.86 2.46 5.50
N VAL A 134 -11.06 2.50 4.19
CA VAL A 134 -9.95 2.54 3.22
C VAL A 134 -9.79 3.94 2.64
N PHE A 135 -8.56 4.46 2.69
CA PHE A 135 -8.16 5.74 2.14
C PHE A 135 -7.07 5.49 1.09
N VAL A 136 -7.40 5.65 -0.18
CA VAL A 136 -6.44 5.42 -1.28
C VAL A 136 -5.64 6.70 -1.54
N VAL A 137 -4.31 6.57 -1.60
CA VAL A 137 -3.41 7.66 -1.97
C VAL A 137 -3.16 7.59 -3.48
N ASN A 138 -4.05 8.25 -4.22
CA ASN A 138 -4.11 8.14 -5.68
C ASN A 138 -2.82 8.61 -6.37
N ASP A 139 -2.13 9.63 -5.86
CA ASP A 139 -0.93 10.17 -6.48
C ASP A 139 0.37 9.42 -6.10
N ALA A 140 0.27 8.46 -5.18
CA ALA A 140 1.31 7.47 -4.86
C ALA A 140 0.97 6.06 -5.40
N SER A 141 -0.11 5.95 -6.20
CA SER A 141 -0.53 4.73 -6.88
C SER A 141 -0.50 4.96 -8.39
N GLY A 142 0.13 4.05 -9.13
CA GLY A 142 0.40 4.24 -10.57
C GLY A 142 -0.16 3.13 -11.43
N THR A 143 -0.51 3.44 -12.67
CA THR A 143 -1.03 2.50 -13.68
C THR A 143 -0.65 2.93 -15.12
N PHE A 144 -1.27 2.31 -16.12
CA PHE A 144 -0.86 2.35 -17.53
C PHE A 144 -1.23 3.63 -18.31
N ASN A 145 -2.23 4.41 -17.90
CA ASN A 145 -2.69 5.63 -18.60
C ASN A 145 -3.53 6.55 -17.72
#